data_AF-A0ABD5Q9I7-F1
#
_entry.id   AF-A0ABD5Q9I7-F1
#
_cell.length_a   1.000
_cell.length_b   1.000
_cell.length_c   1.000
_cell.angle_alpha   90.00
_cell.angle_beta   90.00
_cell.angle_gamma   90.00
#
_symmetry.space_group_name_H-M   'P 1'
#
loop_
_entity.id
_entity.type
_entity.pdbx_description
1 polymer ?
#
loop_
_entity_poly.entity_id
_entity_poly.type
_entity_poly.pdbx_seq_one_letter_code
_entity_poly.pdbx_strand_id
1 'polypeptide(L)' 'MNRTLTAPQTISEWQIVAAGLLVLSTIMGYAASNSVLYAIIWGLFGAVFWTVILMIIVFSWRGFRSLFSED' A
#
# COMPACT_ATOMS: atom_id res chain seq x y z
N MET A 1 9.61 12.81 21.62
CA MET A 1 9.67 12.64 20.15
C MET A 1 8.26 12.39 19.64
N ASN A 2 7.61 13.40 19.09
CA ASN A 2 6.33 13.22 18.40
C ASN A 2 6.62 12.57 17.04
N ARG A 3 6.49 11.24 16.95
CA ARG A 3 6.49 10.56 15.65
C ARG A 3 5.13 10.81 15.00
N THR A 4 4.98 11.93 14.31
CA THR A 4 3.88 12.10 13.35
C THR A 4 4.06 11.05 12.27
N LEU A 5 3.14 10.08 12.22
CA LEU A 5 3.00 9.15 11.10
C LEU A 5 2.70 9.94 9.84
N THR A 6 3.70 10.12 8.98
CA THR A 6 3.55 10.79 7.69
C THR A 6 3.28 9.75 6.61
N ALA A 7 2.25 9.99 5.79
CA ALA A 7 1.96 9.15 4.64
C ALA A 7 3.10 9.20 3.59
N PRO A 8 3.33 8.13 2.81
CA PRO A 8 4.45 8.04 1.86
C PRO A 8 4.48 9.18 0.83
N GLN A 9 5.58 9.90 0.74
CA GLN A 9 5.74 11.08 -0.13
C GLN A 9 6.53 10.78 -1.40
N THR A 10 7.50 9.88 -1.32
CA THR A 10 8.46 9.60 -2.39
C THR A 10 8.20 8.26 -3.07
N ILE A 11 8.69 8.09 -4.30
CA ILE A 11 8.55 6.83 -5.05
C ILE A 11 9.18 5.66 -4.28
N SER A 12 10.33 5.85 -3.64
CA SER A 12 11.01 4.82 -2.86
C SER A 12 10.20 4.38 -1.63
N GLU A 13 9.54 5.30 -0.95
CA GLU A 13 8.63 4.95 0.17
C GLU A 13 7.45 4.10 -0.32
N TRP A 14 6.89 4.42 -1.49
CA TRP A 14 5.82 3.61 -2.09
C TRP A 14 6.31 2.22 -2.53
N GLN A 15 7.55 2.09 -2.98
CA GLN A 15 8.15 0.78 -3.28
C GLN A 15 8.27 -0.09 -2.02
N ILE A 16 8.61 0.50 -0.86
CA ILE A 16 8.65 -0.22 0.43
C ILE A 16 7.25 -0.70 0.82
N VAL A 17 6.22 0.15 0.67
CA VAL A 17 4.83 -0.23 0.93
C VAL A 17 4.39 -1.37 0.01
N ALA A 18 4.67 -1.27 -1.28
CA ALA A 18 4.33 -2.31 -2.25
C ALA A 18 5.02 -3.64 -1.94
N ALA A 19 6.30 -3.62 -1.55
CA ALA A 19 7.02 -4.82 -1.14
C ALA A 19 6.45 -5.44 0.13
N GLY A 20 6.08 -4.63 1.12
CA GLY A 20 5.41 -5.10 2.34
C GLY A 20 4.06 -5.76 2.04
N LEU A 21 3.25 -5.14 1.19
CA LEU A 21 1.96 -5.67 0.74
C LEU A 21 2.11 -6.95 -0.09
N LEU A 22 3.17 -7.07 -0.88
CA LEU A 22 3.50 -8.30 -1.60
C LEU A 22 3.76 -9.45 -0.64
N VAL A 23 4.59 -9.24 0.39
CA VAL A 23 4.88 -10.29 1.38
C VAL A 23 3.60 -10.69 2.13
N LEU A 24 2.84 -9.71 2.64
CA LEU A 24 1.60 -9.97 3.37
C LEU A 24 0.55 -10.70 2.53
N SER A 25 0.31 -10.23 1.31
CA SER A 25 -0.66 -10.85 0.40
C SER A 25 -0.22 -12.25 0.00
N THR A 26 1.07 -12.47 -0.24
CA THR A 26 1.61 -13.81 -0.56
C THR A 26 1.39 -14.79 0.61
N ILE A 27 1.67 -14.36 1.85
CA ILE A 27 1.44 -15.19 3.04
C ILE A 27 -0.04 -15.53 3.20
N MET A 28 -0.94 -14.56 3.01
CA MET A 28 -2.38 -14.80 3.05
C MET A 28 -2.85 -15.77 1.97
N GLY A 29 -2.34 -15.62 0.74
CA GLY A 29 -2.65 -16.52 -0.37
C GLY A 29 -2.18 -17.95 -0.10
N TYR A 30 -0.98 -18.11 0.47
CA TYR A 30 -0.48 -19.41 0.88
C TYR A 30 -1.32 -20.02 2.00
N ALA A 31 -1.65 -19.25 3.04
CA ALA A 31 -2.47 -19.71 4.16
C ALA A 31 -3.89 -20.13 3.73
N ALA A 32 -4.45 -19.48 2.71
CA ALA A 32 -5.80 -19.79 2.22
C ALA A 32 -5.87 -21.06 1.36
N SER A 33 -4.77 -21.44 0.68
CA SER A 33 -4.81 -22.47 -0.36
C SER A 33 -3.79 -23.61 -0.18
N ASN A 34 -2.80 -23.43 0.69
CA ASN A 34 -1.61 -24.27 0.81
C ASN A 34 -0.84 -24.47 -0.52
N SER A 35 -1.04 -23.58 -1.49
CA SER A 35 -0.41 -23.65 -2.82
C SER A 35 0.52 -22.47 -3.03
N VAL A 36 1.79 -22.77 -3.33
CA VAL A 36 2.81 -21.75 -3.62
C VAL A 36 2.47 -20.95 -4.88
N LEU A 37 1.93 -21.61 -5.91
CA LEU A 37 1.53 -20.94 -7.14
C LEU A 37 0.39 -19.94 -6.88
N TYR A 38 -0.61 -20.35 -6.12
CA TYR A 38 -1.73 -19.47 -5.75
C TYR A 38 -1.24 -18.31 -4.88
N ALA A 39 -0.32 -18.56 -3.93
CA ALA A 39 0.30 -17.54 -3.10
C ALA A 39 1.00 -16.45 -3.91
N ILE A 40 1.77 -16.82 -4.94
CA ILE A 40 2.48 -15.86 -5.81
C ILE A 40 1.49 -15.02 -6.61
N ILE A 41 0.49 -15.66 -7.23
CA ILE A 41 -0.52 -14.94 -8.04
C ILE A 41 -1.28 -13.95 -7.14
N TRP A 42 -1.77 -14.42 -6.00
CA TRP A 42 -2.49 -13.57 -5.05
C TRP A 42 -1.61 -12.47 -4.46
N GLY A 43 -0.34 -12.77 -4.21
CA GLY A 43 0.68 -11.82 -3.78
C GLY A 43 0.85 -10.65 -4.76
N LEU A 44 1.05 -10.97 -6.05
CA LEU A 44 1.24 -9.98 -7.11
C LEU A 44 -0.02 -9.12 -7.30
N PHE A 45 -1.20 -9.75 -7.41
CA PHE A 45 -2.45 -9.02 -7.55
C PHE A 45 -2.76 -8.15 -6.33
N GLY A 46 -2.61 -8.71 -5.12
CA GLY A 46 -2.86 -8.01 -3.87
C GLY A 46 -1.93 -6.82 -3.68
N ALA A 47 -0.63 -6.98 -3.93
CA ALA A 47 0.34 -5.90 -3.80
C ALA A 47 0.00 -4.70 -4.69
N VAL A 48 -0.25 -4.96 -5.98
CA VAL A 48 -0.56 -3.89 -6.94
C VAL A 48 -1.89 -3.23 -6.60
N PHE A 49 -2.94 -4.03 -6.38
CA PHE A 49 -4.29 -3.52 -6.10
C PHE A 49 -4.32 -2.64 -4.84
N TRP A 50 -3.77 -3.12 -3.72
CA TRP A 50 -3.77 -2.38 -2.47
C TRP A 50 -2.86 -1.14 -2.52
N THR A 51 -1.73 -1.22 -3.22
CA THR A 51 -0.84 -0.06 -3.40
C THR A 51 -1.56 1.06 -4.15
N VAL A 52 -2.28 0.72 -5.23
CA VAL A 52 -3.05 1.70 -6.02
C VAL A 52 -4.15 2.34 -5.19
N ILE A 53 -4.92 1.55 -4.42
CA ILE A 53 -5.96 2.08 -3.53
C ILE A 53 -5.37 3.06 -2.51
N LEU A 54 -4.26 2.67 -1.85
CA LEU A 54 -3.60 3.52 -0.87
C LEU A 54 -3.07 4.81 -1.51
N MET A 55 -2.51 4.74 -2.71
CA MET A 55 -2.09 5.93 -3.45
C MET A 55 -3.27 6.87 -3.67
N ILE A 56 -4.39 6.38 -4.20
CA ILE A 56 -5.60 7.20 -4.44
C ILE A 56 -6.04 7.86 -3.13
N ILE A 57 -6.17 7.11 -2.04
CA ILE A 57 -6.58 7.65 -0.73
C ILE A 57 -5.63 8.74 -0.25
N VAL A 58 -4.32 8.51 -0.30
CA VAL A 58 -3.31 9.46 0.17
C VAL A 58 -3.30 10.73 -0.69
N PHE A 59 -3.39 10.60 -2.01
CA PHE A 59 -3.43 11.75 -2.91
C PHE A 59 -4.74 12.55 -2.77
N SER A 60 -5.89 11.88 -2.67
CA SER A 60 -7.18 12.55 -2.42
C SER A 60 -7.17 13.29 -1.08
N TRP A 61 -6.64 12.68 -0.02
CA TRP A 61 -6.49 13.34 1.28
C TRP A 61 -5.59 14.57 1.21
N ARG A 62 -4.46 14.48 0.51
CA ARG A 62 -3.54 15.62 0.31
C ARG A 62 -4.21 16.75 -0.45
N GLY A 63 -4.92 16.43 -1.53
CA GLY A 63 -5.67 17.40 -2.32
C GLY A 63 -6.74 18.10 -1.48
N PHE A 64 -7.52 17.35 -0.70
CA PHE A 64 -8.51 17.90 0.21
C PHE A 64 -7.86 18.83 1.24
N ARG A 65 -6.81 18.39 1.95
CA ARG A 65 -6.11 19.21 2.94
C ARG A 65 -5.57 20.52 2.34
N SER A 66 -5.04 20.48 1.12
CA SER A 66 -4.51 21.67 0.43
C SER A 66 -5.57 22.77 0.27
N LEU A 67 -6.80 22.37 -0.06
CA LEU A 67 -7.92 23.30 -0.27
C LEU A 67 -8.33 24.06 1.00
N PHE A 68 -8.08 23.51 2.20
CA PHE A 68 -8.44 24.15 3.47
C PHE A 68 -7.26 24.85 4.15
N SER A 69 -6.06 24.79 3.58
CA SER A 69 -4.86 25.44 4.12
C SER A 69 -4.53 26.77 3.45
N GLU A 70 -5.29 27.16 2.43
CA GLU A 70 -5.11 28.41 1.68
C GLU A 70 -5.97 29.59 2.20
N ASP A 71 -6.78 29.37 3.25
CA ASP A 71 -7.53 30.40 4.01
C ASP A 71 -6.92 30.64 5.40
#